data_AF-A0A524KDB4-F1
#
_entry.id   AF-A0A524KDB4-F1
#
_cell.length_a   1.000
_cell.length_b   1.000
_cell.length_c   1.000
_cell.angle_alpha   90.00
_cell.angle_beta   90.00
_cell.angle_gamma   90.00
#
_symmetry.space_group_name_H-M   'P 1'
#
loop_
_entity.id
_entity.type
_entity.pdbx_description
1 polymer ?
#
loop_
_entity_poly.entity_id
_entity_poly.type
_entity_poly.pdbx_seq_one_letter_code
_entity_poly.pdbx_strand_id
1 'polypeptide(L)'
;MSLTLKRIFMAVFGLLGALALWPCLLTLQFLQPRFPGYLVFTLAQGMVLGLVFGAFFGSFEGVVVSSRPKAFKGFAFGAVFGALAGAVGVLGGQFFLFAAGSIMWRSASARNSVGLAVAGGLAWTIVGLFLALIEGVRARSSRKLLVGLAGGAIGGLAGGTALSALSYFYPDEPLSLLAGLLLFGLLLGGFYSLFENRFSSGALMLLNGPLKGKEYYILSKKMRIGSAADCDIVLKGYPEVEVLHATVYLRDGKVFIEQEKPSARLLLNDEPPAGRSLRPEDVLAVGKAKFIYGYFS
;
A
#
# COMPACT_ATOMS: atom_id res chain seq x y z
N MET A 1 7.49 -16.51 -2.20
CA MET A 1 7.85 -15.09 -2.40
C MET A 1 8.35 -14.57 -1.09
N SER A 2 9.64 -14.25 -1.03
CA SER A 2 10.31 -13.70 0.14
C SER A 2 9.88 -12.26 0.41
N LEU A 3 10.17 -11.76 1.61
CA LEU A 3 9.89 -10.38 2.01
C LEU A 3 10.60 -9.35 1.13
N THR A 4 11.85 -9.63 0.77
CA THR A 4 12.64 -8.78 -0.14
C THR A 4 11.98 -8.68 -1.49
N LEU A 5 11.50 -9.79 -2.04
CA LEU A 5 10.77 -9.76 -3.30
C LEU A 5 9.47 -8.96 -3.17
N LYS A 6 8.75 -9.08 -2.05
CA LYS A 6 7.55 -8.26 -1.76
C LYS A 6 7.83 -6.77 -1.76
N ARG A 7 8.93 -6.34 -1.14
CA ARG A 7 9.36 -4.94 -1.13
C ARG A 7 9.68 -4.43 -2.53
N ILE A 8 10.40 -5.23 -3.32
CA ILE A 8 10.73 -4.90 -4.72
C ILE A 8 9.44 -4.75 -5.54
N PHE A 9 8.49 -5.68 -5.41
CA PHE A 9 7.21 -5.59 -6.11
C PHE A 9 6.43 -4.32 -5.71
N MET A 10 6.40 -3.94 -4.43
CA MET A 10 5.76 -2.68 -4.02
C MET A 10 6.41 -1.45 -4.65
N ALA A 11 7.75 -1.39 -4.69
CA ALA A 11 8.47 -0.30 -5.33
C ALA A 11 8.19 -0.24 -6.84
N VAL A 12 8.20 -1.39 -7.52
CA VAL A 12 7.86 -1.50 -8.95
C VAL A 12 6.44 -1.04 -9.22
N PHE A 13 5.47 -1.37 -8.36
CA PHE A 13 4.10 -0.89 -8.49
C PHE A 13 4.01 0.63 -8.39
N GLY A 14 4.81 1.23 -7.50
CA GLY A 14 4.96 2.69 -7.43
C GLY A 14 5.50 3.29 -8.73
N LEU A 15 6.54 2.68 -9.32
CA LEU A 15 7.10 3.12 -10.60
C LEU A 15 6.10 2.99 -11.75
N LEU A 16 5.38 1.87 -11.84
CA LEU A 16 4.36 1.64 -12.85
C LEU A 16 3.18 2.62 -12.72
N GLY A 17 2.76 2.91 -11.48
CA GLY A 17 1.76 3.93 -11.20
C GLY A 17 2.21 5.32 -11.68
N ALA A 18 3.47 5.69 -11.45
CA ALA A 18 4.04 6.94 -11.93
C ALA A 18 4.10 7.02 -13.47
N LEU A 19 4.54 5.94 -14.13
CA LEU A 19 4.57 5.85 -15.60
C LEU A 19 3.18 5.99 -16.21
N ALA A 20 2.17 5.37 -15.61
CA ALA A 20 0.79 5.48 -16.06
C ALA A 20 0.20 6.88 -15.79
N LEU A 21 0.57 7.50 -14.67
CA LEU A 21 0.05 8.80 -14.25
C LEU A 21 0.60 9.95 -15.09
N TRP A 22 1.87 9.90 -15.45
CA TRP A 22 2.57 10.98 -16.14
C TRP A 22 1.84 11.51 -17.40
N PRO A 23 1.47 10.68 -18.40
CA PRO A 23 0.75 11.18 -19.58
C PRO A 23 -0.65 11.72 -19.24
N CYS A 24 -1.31 11.19 -18.20
CA CYS A 24 -2.60 11.70 -17.74
C CYS A 24 -2.46 13.12 -17.16
N LEU A 25 -1.41 13.38 -16.38
CA LEU A 25 -1.14 14.71 -15.84
C LEU A 25 -0.71 15.71 -16.92
N LEU A 26 0.11 15.30 -17.89
CA LEU A 26 0.44 16.15 -19.05
C LEU A 26 -0.81 16.52 -19.85
N THR A 27 -1.71 15.55 -20.07
CA THR A 27 -2.99 15.81 -20.74
C THR A 27 -3.82 16.80 -19.95
N LEU A 28 -3.94 16.65 -18.63
CA LEU A 28 -4.64 17.62 -17.79
C LEU A 28 -4.01 19.01 -17.87
N GLN A 29 -2.69 19.12 -17.82
CA GLN A 29 -1.97 20.39 -17.97
C GLN A 29 -2.26 21.07 -19.31
N PHE A 30 -2.27 20.31 -20.41
CA PHE A 30 -2.68 20.82 -21.72
C PHE A 30 -4.13 21.33 -21.73
N LEU A 31 -5.02 20.68 -20.97
CA LEU A 31 -6.42 21.07 -20.82
C LEU A 31 -6.63 22.20 -19.79
N GLN A 32 -5.59 22.68 -19.10
CA GLN A 32 -5.70 23.68 -18.04
C GLN A 32 -6.54 24.92 -18.42
N PRO A 33 -6.42 25.52 -19.62
CA PRO A 33 -7.22 26.70 -20.01
C PRO A 33 -8.73 26.44 -20.08
N ARG A 34 -9.16 25.17 -20.14
CA ARG A 34 -10.58 24.79 -20.18
C ARG A 34 -11.22 24.68 -18.80
N PHE A 35 -10.43 24.74 -17.73
CA PHE A 35 -10.95 24.67 -16.37
C PHE A 35 -11.45 26.05 -15.90
N PRO A 36 -12.57 26.09 -15.14
CA PRO A 36 -13.16 27.35 -14.68
C PRO A 36 -12.31 28.07 -13.62
N GLY A 37 -11.33 27.38 -13.02
CA GLY A 37 -10.43 27.98 -12.05
C GLY A 37 -9.36 27.00 -11.56
N TYR A 38 -8.34 27.55 -10.91
CA TYR A 38 -7.17 26.79 -10.43
C TYR A 38 -7.54 25.69 -9.44
N LEU A 39 -8.46 25.94 -8.49
CA LEU A 39 -8.88 24.94 -7.52
C LEU A 39 -9.56 23.72 -8.17
N VAL A 40 -10.38 23.93 -9.20
CA VAL A 40 -11.05 22.83 -9.92
C VAL A 40 -10.03 22.04 -10.73
N PHE A 41 -9.06 22.71 -11.33
CA PHE A 41 -7.93 22.07 -12.01
C PHE A 41 -7.09 21.22 -11.04
N THR A 42 -6.69 21.77 -9.89
CA THR A 42 -5.93 21.08 -8.85
C THR A 42 -6.70 19.90 -8.26
N LEU A 43 -8.01 20.04 -8.07
CA LEU A 43 -8.90 18.94 -7.69
C LEU A 43 -8.86 17.81 -8.73
N ALA A 44 -8.99 18.13 -10.02
CA ALA A 44 -8.95 17.15 -11.10
C ALA A 44 -7.59 16.42 -11.17
N GLN A 45 -6.48 17.15 -10.97
CA GLN A 45 -5.14 16.55 -10.85
C GLN A 45 -5.07 15.57 -9.67
N GLY A 46 -5.59 15.97 -8.51
CA GLY A 46 -5.66 15.10 -7.33
C GLY A 46 -6.49 13.84 -7.57
N MET A 47 -7.64 13.97 -8.23
CA MET A 47 -8.48 12.82 -8.60
C MET A 47 -7.75 11.86 -9.53
N VAL A 48 -7.10 12.34 -10.58
CA VAL A 48 -6.36 11.50 -11.54
C VAL A 48 -5.15 10.83 -10.87
N LEU A 49 -4.39 11.58 -10.09
CA LEU A 49 -3.26 11.07 -9.31
C LEU A 49 -3.69 9.94 -8.38
N GLY A 50 -4.74 10.21 -7.60
CA GLY A 50 -5.28 9.24 -6.67
C GLY A 50 -5.90 8.03 -7.35
N LEU A 51 -6.61 8.22 -8.46
CA LEU A 51 -7.18 7.13 -9.26
C LEU A 51 -6.08 6.18 -9.73
N VAL A 52 -5.03 6.71 -10.34
CA VAL A 52 -3.95 5.88 -10.90
C VAL A 52 -3.19 5.18 -9.78
N PHE A 53 -2.58 5.91 -8.84
CA PHE A 53 -1.81 5.28 -7.77
C PHE A 53 -2.67 4.35 -6.93
N GLY A 54 -3.91 4.72 -6.65
CA GLY A 54 -4.82 3.90 -5.89
C GLY A 54 -5.19 2.60 -6.60
N ALA A 55 -5.39 2.63 -7.92
CA ALA A 55 -5.64 1.42 -8.70
C ALA A 55 -4.45 0.45 -8.65
N PHE A 56 -3.22 0.96 -8.81
CA PHE A 56 -2.00 0.15 -8.72
C PHE A 56 -1.82 -0.42 -7.30
N PHE A 57 -1.79 0.41 -6.26
CA PHE A 57 -1.61 -0.07 -4.89
C PHE A 57 -2.74 -0.99 -4.42
N GLY A 58 -4.00 -0.68 -4.76
CA GLY A 58 -5.13 -1.54 -4.42
C GLY A 58 -5.07 -2.91 -5.11
N SER A 59 -4.50 -3.00 -6.31
CA SER A 59 -4.36 -4.29 -7.02
C SER A 59 -3.24 -5.18 -6.48
N PHE A 60 -2.30 -4.61 -5.71
CA PHE A 60 -1.08 -5.27 -5.26
C PHE A 60 -1.33 -6.62 -4.56
N GLU A 61 -2.22 -6.65 -3.57
CA GLU A 61 -2.45 -7.88 -2.80
C GLU A 61 -2.95 -9.03 -3.68
N GLY A 62 -3.77 -8.71 -4.68
CA GLY A 62 -4.24 -9.70 -5.65
C GLY A 62 -3.11 -10.23 -6.52
N VAL A 63 -2.18 -9.38 -6.94
CA VAL A 63 -1.01 -9.79 -7.74
C VAL A 63 -0.04 -10.64 -6.92
N VAL A 64 0.25 -10.25 -5.67
CA VAL A 64 1.11 -11.04 -4.76
C VAL A 64 0.54 -12.43 -4.48
N VAL A 65 -0.79 -12.53 -4.41
CA VAL A 65 -1.49 -13.80 -4.18
C VAL A 65 -1.85 -14.51 -5.49
N SER A 66 -1.42 -13.98 -6.64
CA SER A 66 -1.71 -14.52 -7.98
C SER A 66 -3.21 -14.74 -8.24
N SER A 67 -4.07 -13.90 -7.66
CA SER A 67 -5.51 -13.96 -7.73
C SER A 67 -6.06 -12.80 -8.57
N ARG A 68 -6.43 -13.09 -9.84
CA ARG A 68 -7.01 -12.10 -10.75
C ARG A 68 -8.27 -11.43 -10.18
N PRO A 69 -9.24 -12.15 -9.58
CA PRO A 69 -10.43 -11.51 -9.02
C PRO A 69 -10.08 -10.55 -7.87
N LYS A 70 -9.13 -10.92 -7.01
CA LYS A 70 -8.67 -10.07 -5.90
C LYS A 70 -7.91 -8.85 -6.42
N ALA A 71 -7.11 -9.01 -7.47
CA ALA A 71 -6.38 -7.93 -8.11
C ALA A 71 -7.35 -6.92 -8.74
N PHE A 72 -8.37 -7.40 -9.47
CA PHE A 72 -9.34 -6.52 -10.13
C PHE A 72 -10.28 -5.81 -9.15
N LYS A 73 -10.79 -6.51 -8.13
CA LYS A 73 -11.57 -5.88 -7.05
C LYS A 73 -10.74 -4.84 -6.30
N GLY A 74 -9.47 -5.16 -6.04
CA GLY A 74 -8.51 -4.24 -5.44
C GLY A 74 -8.23 -3.02 -6.31
N PHE A 75 -8.04 -3.22 -7.61
CA PHE A 75 -7.88 -2.16 -8.60
C PHE A 75 -9.08 -1.21 -8.62
N ALA A 76 -10.30 -1.75 -8.73
CA ALA A 76 -11.51 -0.94 -8.80
C ALA A 76 -11.76 -0.16 -7.49
N PHE A 77 -11.66 -0.82 -6.34
CA PHE A 77 -11.77 -0.15 -5.04
C PHE A 77 -10.69 0.92 -4.87
N GLY A 78 -9.45 0.58 -5.19
CA GLY A 78 -8.30 1.46 -5.10
C GLY A 78 -8.43 2.67 -6.03
N ALA A 79 -8.95 2.51 -7.25
CA ALA A 79 -9.20 3.61 -8.18
C ALA A 79 -10.23 4.60 -7.63
N VAL A 80 -11.37 4.10 -7.14
CA VAL A 80 -12.47 4.95 -6.62
C VAL A 80 -12.07 5.64 -5.33
N PHE A 81 -11.60 4.88 -4.33
CA PHE A 81 -11.16 5.46 -3.07
C PHE A 81 -9.93 6.34 -3.29
N GLY A 82 -9.01 5.90 -4.15
CA GLY A 82 -7.83 6.66 -4.53
C GLY A 82 -8.17 8.01 -5.12
N ALA A 83 -9.14 8.09 -6.05
CA ALA A 83 -9.57 9.37 -6.63
C ALA A 83 -10.06 10.35 -5.54
N LEU A 84 -10.86 9.85 -4.57
CA LEU A 84 -11.32 10.66 -3.43
C LEU A 84 -10.15 11.06 -2.52
N ALA A 85 -9.28 10.12 -2.18
CA ALA A 85 -8.11 10.33 -1.33
C ALA A 85 -7.12 11.32 -1.95
N GLY A 86 -6.88 11.22 -3.26
CA GLY A 86 -6.03 12.12 -4.02
C GLY A 86 -6.63 13.51 -4.16
N ALA A 87 -7.95 13.61 -4.40
CA ALA A 87 -8.66 14.89 -4.37
C ALA A 87 -8.50 15.61 -3.03
N VAL A 88 -8.81 14.92 -1.93
CA VAL A 88 -8.70 15.46 -0.57
C VAL A 88 -7.25 15.78 -0.23
N GLY A 89 -6.32 14.89 -0.57
CA GLY A 89 -4.90 15.06 -0.29
C GLY A 89 -4.29 16.24 -1.02
N VAL A 90 -4.57 16.39 -2.32
CA VAL A 90 -4.05 17.50 -3.13
C VAL A 90 -4.71 18.83 -2.74
N LEU A 91 -6.03 18.86 -2.48
CA LEU A 91 -6.67 20.06 -1.94
C LEU A 91 -6.11 20.44 -0.56
N GLY A 92 -5.92 19.46 0.33
CA GLY A 92 -5.29 19.68 1.64
C GLY A 92 -3.88 20.23 1.52
N GLY A 93 -3.06 19.66 0.62
CA GLY A 93 -1.74 20.18 0.27
C GLY A 93 -1.80 21.60 -0.29
N GLN A 94 -2.75 21.89 -1.16
CA GLN A 94 -2.94 23.21 -1.74
C GLN A 94 -3.33 24.27 -0.69
N PHE A 95 -4.25 23.93 0.21
CA PHE A 95 -4.62 24.79 1.33
C PHE A 95 -3.43 25.03 2.26
N PHE A 96 -2.64 23.99 2.53
CA PHE A 96 -1.40 24.13 3.28
C PHE A 96 -0.43 25.10 2.59
N LEU A 97 -0.22 24.99 1.28
CA LEU A 97 0.64 25.91 0.52
C LEU A 97 0.13 27.35 0.54
N PHE A 98 -1.19 27.56 0.44
CA PHE A 98 -1.77 28.90 0.56
C PHE A 98 -1.55 29.50 1.95
N ALA A 99 -1.79 28.72 3.01
CA ALA A 99 -1.54 29.17 4.38
C ALA A 99 -0.04 29.48 4.60
N ALA A 100 0.83 28.56 4.22
CA ALA A 100 2.28 28.70 4.28
C ALA A 100 2.76 29.95 3.52
N GLY A 101 2.22 30.18 2.31
CA GLY A 101 2.60 31.31 1.50
C GLY A 101 2.14 32.66 2.03
N SER A 102 0.98 32.73 2.68
CA SER A 102 0.51 33.95 3.34
C SER A 102 1.41 34.41 4.49
N ILE A 103 2.10 33.46 5.14
CA ILE A 103 3.00 33.73 6.27
C ILE A 103 4.43 33.99 5.75
N MET A 104 4.94 33.14 4.86
CA MET A 104 6.36 33.11 4.48
C MET A 104 6.72 33.99 3.29
N TRP A 105 5.82 34.22 2.33
CA TRP A 105 6.15 34.87 1.05
C TRP A 105 5.55 36.26 0.91
N ARG A 106 5.97 37.16 1.80
CA ARG A 106 5.61 38.59 1.76
C ARG A 106 6.33 39.38 0.65
N SER A 107 7.34 38.81 0.00
CA SER A 107 8.12 39.47 -1.06
C SER A 107 8.46 38.52 -2.21
N ALA A 108 8.61 39.06 -3.43
CA ALA A 108 8.76 38.27 -4.66
C ALA A 108 10.01 37.38 -4.68
N SER A 109 11.12 37.85 -4.11
CA SER A 109 12.38 37.08 -4.03
C SER A 109 12.28 35.87 -3.08
N ALA A 110 11.43 35.96 -2.05
CA ALA A 110 11.24 34.85 -1.12
C ALA A 110 10.48 33.67 -1.75
N ARG A 111 9.69 33.91 -2.82
CA ARG A 111 8.85 32.89 -3.48
C ARG A 111 9.66 31.78 -4.17
N ASN A 112 10.87 32.06 -4.65
CA ASN A 112 11.77 31.08 -5.26
C ASN A 112 12.91 30.71 -4.31
N SER A 113 12.57 30.32 -3.07
CA SER A 113 13.54 29.93 -2.05
C SER A 113 13.39 28.46 -1.65
N VAL A 114 14.39 27.92 -0.95
CA VAL A 114 14.35 26.59 -0.32
C VAL A 114 13.08 26.37 0.51
N GLY A 115 12.49 27.45 1.08
CA GLY A 115 11.22 27.40 1.79
C GLY A 115 10.05 26.87 0.94
N LEU A 116 10.04 27.12 -0.38
CA LEU A 116 9.00 26.61 -1.28
C LEU A 116 9.14 25.11 -1.49
N ALA A 117 10.37 24.62 -1.64
CA ALA A 117 10.63 23.18 -1.77
C ALA A 117 10.25 22.42 -0.49
N VAL A 118 10.56 22.98 0.69
CA VAL A 118 10.17 22.41 1.99
C VAL A 118 8.64 22.41 2.17
N ALA A 119 7.97 23.53 1.89
CA ALA A 119 6.52 23.61 1.95
C ALA A 119 5.85 22.67 0.93
N GLY A 120 6.43 22.52 -0.26
CA GLY A 120 6.02 21.55 -1.27
C GLY A 120 6.12 20.12 -0.75
N GLY A 121 7.25 19.74 -0.17
CA GLY A 121 7.42 18.42 0.46
C GLY A 121 6.37 18.13 1.55
N LEU A 122 6.07 19.12 2.40
CA LEU A 122 5.02 19.00 3.42
C LEU A 122 3.62 18.88 2.82
N ALA A 123 3.31 19.63 1.76
CA ALA A 123 2.04 19.50 1.04
C ALA A 123 1.88 18.09 0.43
N TRP A 124 2.94 17.56 -0.17
CA TRP A 124 2.98 16.21 -0.71
C TRP A 124 2.95 15.11 0.37
N THR A 125 3.35 15.42 1.60
CA THR A 125 3.19 14.51 2.74
C THR A 125 1.70 14.24 3.00
N ILE A 126 0.85 15.27 2.89
CA ILE A 126 -0.60 15.12 3.04
C ILE A 126 -1.14 14.19 1.96
N VAL A 127 -0.71 14.37 0.70
CA VAL A 127 -1.08 13.47 -0.41
C VAL A 127 -0.64 12.03 -0.13
N GLY A 128 0.63 11.82 0.26
CA GLY A 128 1.19 10.51 0.56
C GLY A 128 0.46 9.79 1.68
N LEU A 129 0.07 10.51 2.73
CA LEU A 129 -0.77 10.00 3.82
C LEU A 129 -2.08 9.43 3.28
N PHE A 130 -2.86 10.22 2.53
CA PHE A 130 -4.16 9.79 2.02
C PHE A 130 -4.07 8.61 1.05
N LEU A 131 -3.08 8.60 0.14
CA LEU A 131 -2.88 7.49 -0.79
C LEU A 131 -2.48 6.19 -0.08
N ALA A 132 -1.66 6.27 0.97
CA ALA A 132 -1.20 5.09 1.69
C ALA A 132 -2.28 4.47 2.60
N LEU A 133 -3.38 5.18 2.87
CA LEU A 133 -4.52 4.65 3.65
C LEU A 133 -5.35 3.60 2.90
N ILE A 134 -5.24 3.53 1.57
CA ILE A 134 -6.06 2.68 0.69
C ILE A 134 -6.12 1.24 1.20
N GLU A 135 -4.95 0.65 1.48
CA GLU A 135 -4.84 -0.73 1.93
C GLU A 135 -5.42 -0.95 3.33
N GLY A 136 -5.22 0.00 4.24
CA GLY A 136 -5.76 -0.05 5.58
C GLY A 136 -7.29 0.00 5.62
N VAL A 137 -7.88 0.90 4.81
CA VAL A 137 -9.33 1.04 4.68
C VAL A 137 -9.93 -0.18 4.00
N ARG A 138 -9.34 -0.62 2.88
CA ARG A 138 -9.78 -1.80 2.12
C ARG A 138 -9.82 -3.05 2.99
N ALA A 139 -8.76 -3.28 3.76
CA ALA A 139 -8.63 -4.45 4.62
C ALA A 139 -9.33 -4.28 5.98
N ARG A 140 -9.93 -3.12 6.27
CA ARG A 140 -10.54 -2.77 7.57
C ARG A 140 -9.62 -3.10 8.76
N SER A 141 -8.33 -2.78 8.61
CA SER A 141 -7.27 -3.17 9.55
C SER A 141 -6.57 -1.94 10.11
N SER A 142 -6.67 -1.73 11.43
CA SER A 142 -5.99 -0.62 12.12
C SER A 142 -4.48 -0.70 11.99
N ARG A 143 -3.88 -1.90 12.01
CA ARG A 143 -2.44 -2.05 11.78
C ARG A 143 -2.04 -1.67 10.36
N LYS A 144 -2.83 -2.09 9.35
CA LYS A 144 -2.56 -1.68 7.95
C LYS A 144 -2.79 -0.17 7.75
N LEU A 145 -3.74 0.44 8.48
CA LEU A 145 -3.88 1.90 8.52
C LEU A 145 -2.64 2.56 9.12
N LEU A 146 -2.09 2.05 10.24
CA LEU A 146 -0.86 2.58 10.84
C LEU A 146 0.36 2.42 9.92
N VAL A 147 0.48 1.28 9.24
CA VAL A 147 1.50 1.07 8.19
C VAL A 147 1.35 2.12 7.10
N GLY A 148 0.12 2.33 6.61
CA GLY A 148 -0.20 3.35 5.63
C GLY A 148 0.15 4.76 6.10
N LEU A 149 -0.20 5.13 7.33
CA LEU A 149 0.12 6.44 7.89
C LEU A 149 1.64 6.65 8.03
N ALA A 150 2.36 5.70 8.61
CA ALA A 150 3.81 5.81 8.80
C ALA A 150 4.57 5.82 7.47
N GLY A 151 4.24 4.88 6.58
CA GLY A 151 4.84 4.78 5.25
C GLY A 151 4.47 5.95 4.34
N GLY A 152 3.21 6.40 4.40
CA GLY A 152 2.68 7.53 3.64
C GLY A 152 3.26 8.86 4.08
N ALA A 153 3.47 9.07 5.38
CA ALA A 153 4.12 10.28 5.88
C ALA A 153 5.57 10.38 5.38
N ILE A 154 6.38 9.34 5.62
CA ILE A 154 7.81 9.39 5.29
C ILE A 154 8.02 9.30 3.79
N GLY A 155 7.32 8.41 3.10
CA GLY A 155 7.38 8.28 1.64
C GLY A 155 6.82 9.49 0.92
N GLY A 156 5.72 10.07 1.42
CA GLY A 156 5.14 11.30 0.89
C GLY A 156 6.05 12.52 1.08
N LEU A 157 6.68 12.66 2.25
CA LEU A 157 7.63 13.75 2.50
C LEU A 157 8.88 13.62 1.63
N ALA A 158 9.55 12.46 1.66
CA ALA A 158 10.79 12.23 0.93
C ALA A 158 10.55 12.30 -0.59
N GLY A 159 9.52 11.59 -1.08
CA GLY A 159 9.15 11.60 -2.48
C GLY A 159 8.62 12.94 -2.96
N GLY A 160 7.81 13.62 -2.13
CA GLY A 160 7.24 14.92 -2.43
C GLY A 160 8.28 16.03 -2.50
N THR A 161 9.27 15.97 -1.61
CA THR A 161 10.43 16.88 -1.64
C THR A 161 11.24 16.66 -2.91
N ALA A 162 11.52 15.40 -3.28
CA ALA A 162 12.25 15.08 -4.50
C ALA A 162 11.49 15.54 -5.76
N LEU A 163 10.19 15.28 -5.83
CA LEU A 163 9.31 15.74 -6.90
C LEU A 163 9.31 17.28 -7.00
N SER A 164 9.11 17.96 -5.88
CA SER A 164 9.10 19.43 -5.83
C SER A 164 10.44 20.04 -6.23
N ALA A 165 11.55 19.44 -5.79
CA ALA A 165 12.89 19.88 -6.15
C ALA A 165 13.16 19.72 -7.65
N LEU A 166 12.82 18.57 -8.24
CA LEU A 166 13.01 18.33 -9.67
C LEU A 166 12.17 19.29 -10.53
N SER A 167 10.91 19.51 -10.16
CA SER A 167 10.05 20.48 -10.85
C SER A 167 10.52 21.93 -10.66
N TYR A 168 11.20 22.25 -9.56
CA TYR A 168 11.78 23.57 -9.31
C TYR A 168 13.04 23.81 -10.15
N PHE A 169 13.95 22.84 -10.22
CA PHE A 169 15.20 22.99 -10.98
C PHE A 169 15.01 22.86 -12.50
N TYR A 170 13.98 22.14 -12.94
CA TYR A 170 13.70 21.87 -14.35
C TYR A 170 12.20 22.08 -14.68
N PRO A 171 11.69 23.33 -14.62
CA PRO A 171 10.27 23.62 -14.72
C PRO A 171 9.66 23.35 -16.10
N ASP A 172 10.43 23.56 -17.18
CA ASP A 172 9.94 23.44 -18.56
C ASP A 172 10.16 22.05 -19.17
N GLU A 173 10.72 21.11 -18.41
CA GLU A 173 11.07 19.77 -18.88
C GLU A 173 10.03 18.73 -18.46
N PRO A 174 9.23 18.16 -19.38
CA PRO A 174 8.22 17.16 -19.04
C PRO A 174 8.80 15.92 -18.36
N LEU A 175 10.08 15.60 -18.64
CA LEU A 175 10.79 14.49 -18.02
C LEU A 175 11.12 14.74 -16.54
N SER A 176 11.19 16.00 -16.09
CA SER A 176 11.41 16.31 -14.67
C SER A 176 10.22 15.87 -13.82
N LEU A 177 8.99 16.09 -14.33
CA LEU A 177 7.76 15.61 -13.73
C LEU A 177 7.75 14.08 -13.66
N LEU A 178 8.14 13.39 -14.75
CA LEU A 178 8.22 11.94 -14.77
C LEU A 178 9.21 11.43 -13.71
N ALA A 179 10.43 11.95 -13.69
CA ALA A 179 11.46 11.57 -12.73
C ALA A 179 10.99 11.80 -11.28
N GLY A 180 10.35 12.93 -11.00
CA GLY A 180 9.76 13.22 -9.70
C GLY A 180 8.64 12.26 -9.31
N LEU A 181 7.73 11.93 -10.23
CA LEU A 181 6.65 10.97 -10.00
C LEU A 181 7.20 9.56 -9.75
N LEU A 182 8.24 9.15 -10.49
CA LEU A 182 8.90 7.86 -10.30
C LEU A 182 9.50 7.76 -8.90
N LEU A 183 10.23 8.80 -8.46
CA LEU A 183 10.79 8.87 -7.10
C LEU A 183 9.68 8.87 -6.04
N PHE A 184 8.62 9.65 -6.25
CA PHE A 184 7.47 9.67 -5.35
C PHE A 184 6.82 8.29 -5.21
N GLY A 185 6.49 7.64 -6.32
CA GLY A 185 5.89 6.30 -6.33
C GLY A 185 6.80 5.25 -5.70
N LEU A 186 8.09 5.26 -6.04
CA LEU A 186 9.10 4.34 -5.50
C LEU A 186 9.21 4.49 -3.97
N LEU A 187 9.34 5.72 -3.47
CA LEU A 187 9.49 5.97 -2.04
C LEU A 187 8.20 5.66 -1.28
N LEU A 188 7.05 6.01 -1.84
CA LEU A 188 5.75 5.71 -1.22
C LEU A 188 5.53 4.19 -1.07
N GLY A 189 5.75 3.41 -2.12
CA GLY A 189 5.65 1.94 -2.06
C GLY A 189 6.74 1.29 -1.21
N GLY A 190 7.97 1.79 -1.31
CA GLY A 190 9.12 1.31 -0.54
C GLY A 190 8.93 1.48 0.97
N PHE A 191 8.61 2.70 1.42
CA PHE A 191 8.37 2.96 2.84
C PHE A 191 7.14 2.24 3.38
N TYR A 192 6.07 2.13 2.61
CA TYR A 192 4.92 1.30 3.01
C TYR A 192 5.36 -0.13 3.35
N SER A 193 6.15 -0.77 2.47
CA SER A 193 6.58 -2.15 2.67
C SER A 193 7.61 -2.32 3.80
N LEU A 194 8.43 -1.29 4.07
CA LEU A 194 9.33 -1.28 5.24
C LEU A 194 8.52 -1.30 6.55
N PHE A 195 7.45 -0.51 6.64
CA PHE A 195 6.61 -0.46 7.84
C PHE A 195 5.71 -1.68 8.01
N GLU A 196 5.31 -2.37 6.94
CA GLU A 196 4.56 -3.63 7.05
C GLU A 196 5.25 -4.63 7.98
N ASN A 197 6.57 -4.77 7.86
CA ASN A 197 7.33 -5.70 8.70
C ASN A 197 7.27 -5.31 10.18
N ARG A 198 7.45 -4.01 10.46
CA ARG A 198 7.51 -3.45 11.81
C ARG A 198 6.21 -3.60 12.59
N PHE A 199 5.06 -3.52 11.92
CA PHE A 199 3.74 -3.59 12.56
C PHE A 199 3.10 -5.00 12.50
N SER A 200 3.77 -5.97 11.88
CA SER A 200 3.31 -7.35 11.81
C SER A 200 3.40 -8.08 13.15
N SER A 201 2.44 -8.95 13.44
CA SER A 201 2.48 -9.89 14.58
C SER A 201 3.05 -11.23 14.12
N GLY A 202 4.22 -11.18 13.46
CA GLY A 202 4.86 -12.33 12.84
C GLY A 202 4.36 -12.63 11.43
N ALA A 203 4.88 -13.72 10.87
CA ALA A 203 4.57 -14.19 9.53
C ALA A 203 4.39 -15.72 9.51
N LEU A 204 3.58 -16.19 8.57
CA LEU A 204 3.45 -17.60 8.23
C LEU A 204 4.24 -17.86 6.95
N MET A 205 5.29 -18.68 7.04
CA MET A 205 6.09 -19.09 5.88
C MET A 205 5.75 -20.53 5.47
N LEU A 206 5.46 -20.77 4.19
CA LEU A 206 5.26 -22.14 3.72
C LEU A 206 6.56 -22.92 3.65
N LEU A 207 6.51 -24.14 4.16
CA LEU A 207 7.62 -25.08 4.18
C LEU A 207 7.64 -26.04 2.99
N ASN A 208 6.50 -26.26 2.33
CA ASN A 208 6.35 -27.28 1.29
C ASN A 208 5.46 -26.82 0.13
N GLY A 209 5.44 -27.63 -0.94
CA GLY A 209 4.56 -27.46 -2.10
C GLY A 209 4.95 -26.33 -3.06
N PRO A 210 4.06 -25.97 -4.00
CA PRO A 210 4.36 -24.99 -5.08
C PRO A 210 4.64 -23.57 -4.57
N LEU A 211 4.19 -23.25 -3.36
CA LEU A 211 4.38 -21.94 -2.74
C LEU A 211 5.42 -21.96 -1.62
N LYS A 212 6.33 -22.95 -1.59
CA LYS A 212 7.44 -23.04 -0.61
C LYS A 212 8.23 -21.73 -0.54
N GLY A 213 8.56 -21.30 0.68
CA GLY A 213 9.26 -20.04 0.95
C GLY A 213 8.40 -18.79 0.68
N LYS A 214 7.08 -18.92 0.58
CA LYS A 214 6.18 -17.77 0.54
C LYS A 214 5.75 -17.40 1.95
N GLU A 215 5.89 -16.12 2.25
CA GLU A 215 5.62 -15.55 3.56
C GLU A 215 4.37 -14.69 3.54
N TYR A 216 3.58 -14.78 4.62
CA TYR A 216 2.36 -14.02 4.82
C TYR A 216 2.39 -13.32 6.17
N TYR A 217 2.48 -11.98 6.15
CA TYR A 217 2.44 -11.18 7.39
C TYR A 217 1.07 -11.21 8.05
N ILE A 218 1.08 -11.35 9.38
CA ILE A 218 -0.12 -11.28 10.20
C ILE A 218 -0.34 -9.82 10.62
N LEU A 219 -1.12 -9.11 9.80
CA LEU A 219 -1.42 -7.68 10.00
C LEU A 219 -2.89 -7.42 10.34
N SER A 220 -3.81 -8.31 9.96
CA SER A 220 -5.25 -8.13 10.21
C SER A 220 -5.70 -8.90 11.45
N LYS A 221 -6.75 -8.40 12.12
CA LYS A 221 -7.36 -9.09 13.28
C LYS A 221 -7.90 -10.47 12.94
N LYS A 222 -8.33 -10.66 11.69
CA LYS A 222 -8.86 -11.90 11.13
C LYS A 222 -8.21 -12.11 9.76
N MET A 223 -7.65 -13.28 9.51
CA MET A 223 -7.10 -13.68 8.21
C MET A 223 -7.59 -15.07 7.84
N ARG A 224 -8.20 -15.20 6.66
CA ARG A 224 -8.78 -16.44 6.15
C ARG A 224 -7.77 -17.23 5.33
N ILE A 225 -7.67 -18.52 5.57
CA ILE A 225 -6.80 -19.47 4.85
C ILE A 225 -7.68 -20.50 4.14
N GLY A 226 -7.44 -20.70 2.84
CA GLY A 226 -8.18 -21.69 2.07
C GLY A 226 -7.78 -21.72 0.60
N SER A 227 -8.47 -22.53 -0.20
CA SER A 227 -8.25 -22.62 -1.65
C SER A 227 -9.00 -21.54 -2.45
N ALA A 228 -9.98 -20.87 -1.83
CA ALA A 228 -10.77 -19.82 -2.46
C ALA A 228 -9.97 -18.54 -2.73
N ALA A 229 -10.30 -17.84 -3.82
CA ALA A 229 -9.62 -16.62 -4.25
C ALA A 229 -9.89 -15.40 -3.35
N ASP A 230 -10.93 -15.45 -2.50
CA ASP A 230 -11.29 -14.40 -1.56
C ASP A 230 -10.59 -14.56 -0.20
N CYS A 231 -9.93 -15.70 0.06
CA CYS A 231 -9.10 -15.86 1.24
C CYS A 231 -7.93 -14.86 1.26
N ASP A 232 -7.45 -14.56 2.47
CA ASP A 232 -6.28 -13.71 2.68
C ASP A 232 -5.00 -14.47 2.29
N ILE A 233 -4.94 -15.74 2.68
CA ILE A 233 -3.90 -16.71 2.32
C ILE A 233 -4.53 -17.76 1.41
N VAL A 234 -4.21 -17.67 0.11
CA VAL A 234 -4.75 -18.57 -0.91
C VAL A 234 -3.79 -19.73 -1.17
N LEU A 235 -4.24 -20.94 -0.92
CA LEU A 235 -3.49 -22.20 -1.03
C LEU A 235 -3.98 -23.03 -2.22
N LYS A 236 -4.08 -22.40 -3.40
CA LYS A 236 -4.47 -23.09 -4.62
C LYS A 236 -3.41 -24.13 -5.00
N GLY A 237 -3.84 -25.37 -5.23
CA GLY A 237 -2.96 -26.49 -5.60
C GLY A 237 -2.43 -27.31 -4.44
N TYR A 238 -2.83 -27.02 -3.19
CA TYR A 238 -2.55 -27.89 -2.05
C TYR A 238 -3.70 -28.90 -1.87
N PRO A 239 -3.43 -30.22 -1.85
CA PRO A 239 -4.44 -31.23 -1.56
C PRO A 239 -4.98 -31.10 -0.15
N GLU A 240 -6.21 -31.56 0.07
CA GLU A 240 -6.89 -31.57 1.38
C GLU A 240 -7.06 -30.16 1.98
N VAL A 241 -6.98 -29.10 1.16
CA VAL A 241 -7.29 -27.73 1.57
C VAL A 241 -8.70 -27.36 1.12
N GLU A 242 -9.51 -26.98 2.09
CA GLU A 242 -10.91 -26.60 1.91
C GLU A 242 -11.02 -25.21 1.27
N VAL A 243 -12.19 -24.89 0.70
CA VAL A 243 -12.50 -23.56 0.14
C VAL A 243 -12.18 -22.46 1.16
N LEU A 244 -12.66 -22.63 2.39
CA LEU A 244 -12.26 -21.90 3.58
C LEU A 244 -11.90 -22.96 4.64
N HIS A 245 -10.62 -23.06 4.98
CA HIS A 245 -10.09 -24.16 5.79
C HIS A 245 -9.85 -23.73 7.24
N ALA A 246 -9.18 -22.60 7.44
CA ALA A 246 -8.87 -22.09 8.77
C ALA A 246 -8.89 -20.57 8.78
N THR A 247 -9.07 -20.01 9.98
CA THR A 247 -8.99 -18.58 10.21
C THR A 247 -7.95 -18.29 11.30
N VAL A 248 -7.04 -17.38 11.01
CA VAL A 248 -6.08 -16.83 11.96
C VAL A 248 -6.69 -15.61 12.63
N TYR A 249 -6.62 -15.57 13.95
CA TYR A 249 -7.10 -14.47 14.78
C TYR A 249 -5.96 -13.82 15.54
N LEU A 250 -5.93 -12.49 15.56
CA LEU A 250 -5.05 -11.72 16.43
C LEU A 250 -5.88 -11.15 17.58
N ARG A 251 -5.74 -11.73 18.78
CA ARG A 251 -6.43 -11.34 20.02
C ARG A 251 -5.38 -11.03 21.07
N ASP A 252 -5.45 -9.84 21.70
CA ASP A 252 -4.53 -9.41 22.76
C ASP A 252 -3.04 -9.56 22.43
N GLY A 253 -2.67 -9.26 21.18
CA GLY A 253 -1.29 -9.37 20.68
C GLY A 253 -0.80 -10.80 20.44
N LYS A 254 -1.64 -11.81 20.70
CA LYS A 254 -1.36 -13.22 20.45
C LYS A 254 -2.09 -13.70 19.19
N VAL A 255 -1.42 -14.59 18.47
CA VAL A 255 -1.95 -15.19 17.25
C VAL A 255 -2.58 -16.52 17.58
N PHE A 256 -3.80 -16.76 17.12
CA PHE A 256 -4.53 -18.02 17.27
C PHE A 256 -4.95 -18.51 15.89
N ILE A 257 -5.19 -19.82 15.79
CA ILE A 257 -5.73 -20.41 14.57
C ILE A 257 -6.88 -21.34 14.93
N GLU A 258 -7.97 -21.21 14.19
CA GLU A 258 -9.19 -22.01 14.39
C GLU A 258 -9.59 -22.62 13.04
N GLN A 259 -10.00 -23.88 13.05
CA GLN A 259 -10.56 -24.54 11.86
C GLN A 259 -11.97 -24.03 11.58
N GLU A 260 -12.31 -23.84 10.32
CA GLU A 260 -13.66 -23.34 9.98
C GLU A 260 -14.71 -24.46 10.01
N LYS A 261 -14.29 -25.70 9.77
CA LYS A 261 -15.15 -26.89 9.74
C LYS A 261 -14.47 -28.08 10.42
N PRO A 262 -15.23 -29.04 10.98
CA PRO A 262 -14.67 -30.28 11.50
C PRO A 262 -13.90 -31.11 10.46
N SER A 263 -14.26 -31.02 9.18
CA SER A 263 -13.56 -31.71 8.08
C SER A 263 -12.22 -31.07 7.71
N ALA A 264 -11.97 -29.82 8.10
CA ALA A 264 -10.78 -29.07 7.76
C ALA A 264 -9.63 -29.45 8.70
N ARG A 265 -8.88 -30.50 8.33
CA ARG A 265 -7.76 -31.00 9.13
C ARG A 265 -6.71 -29.90 9.36
N LEU A 266 -6.71 -29.38 10.58
CA LEU A 266 -5.79 -28.37 11.07
C LEU A 266 -4.97 -28.93 12.23
N LEU A 267 -3.65 -28.91 12.11
CA LEU A 267 -2.73 -29.31 13.18
C LEU A 267 -1.75 -28.18 13.50
N LEU A 268 -1.37 -28.09 14.78
CA LEU A 268 -0.35 -27.25 15.35
C LEU A 268 0.66 -28.18 16.05
N ASN A 269 1.88 -28.27 15.53
CA ASN A 269 2.91 -29.20 16.00
C ASN A 269 2.39 -30.64 16.10
N ASP A 270 1.73 -31.10 15.03
CA ASP A 270 1.10 -32.44 14.90
C ASP A 270 -0.07 -32.74 15.88
N GLU A 271 -0.46 -31.78 16.72
CA GLU A 271 -1.65 -31.87 17.59
C GLU A 271 -2.79 -30.93 17.12
N PRO A 272 -4.05 -31.17 17.51
CA PRO A 272 -5.11 -30.19 17.31
C PRO A 272 -4.79 -28.85 18.02
N PRO A 273 -5.05 -27.68 17.42
CA PRO A 273 -4.68 -26.38 18.01
C PRO A 273 -5.30 -26.12 19.39
N ALA A 274 -6.51 -26.63 19.65
CA ALA A 274 -7.22 -26.54 20.93
C ALA A 274 -7.22 -25.13 21.58
N GLY A 275 -7.27 -24.06 20.76
CA GLY A 275 -7.26 -22.68 21.23
C GLY A 275 -5.90 -22.15 21.72
N ARG A 276 -4.81 -22.90 21.52
CA ARG A 276 -3.45 -22.45 21.86
C ARG A 276 -3.02 -21.29 20.96
N SER A 277 -2.30 -20.33 21.55
CA SER A 277 -1.66 -19.26 20.79
C SER A 277 -0.39 -19.76 20.11
N LEU A 278 -0.15 -19.33 18.86
CA LEU A 278 1.07 -19.63 18.13
C LEU A 278 2.29 -18.98 18.79
N ARG A 279 3.37 -19.75 18.88
CA ARG A 279 4.69 -19.35 19.33
C ARG A 279 5.67 -19.43 18.16
N PRO A 280 6.69 -18.56 18.11
CA PRO A 280 7.71 -18.66 17.08
C PRO A 280 8.22 -20.10 16.95
N GLU A 281 8.44 -20.54 15.72
CA GLU A 281 8.83 -21.88 15.29
C GLU A 281 7.72 -22.95 15.32
N ASP A 282 6.51 -22.60 15.75
CA ASP A 282 5.35 -23.49 15.63
C ASP A 282 5.07 -23.84 14.15
N VAL A 283 4.83 -25.13 13.91
CA VAL A 283 4.50 -25.68 12.60
C VAL A 283 3.01 -25.93 12.51
N LEU A 284 2.38 -25.32 11.51
CA LEU A 284 0.97 -25.48 11.22
C LEU A 284 0.77 -26.36 10.00
N ALA A 285 -0.07 -27.39 10.10
CA ALA A 285 -0.53 -28.15 8.95
C ALA A 285 -1.99 -27.77 8.62
N VAL A 286 -2.19 -27.19 7.45
CA VAL A 286 -3.50 -26.81 6.88
C VAL A 286 -3.72 -27.73 5.68
N GLY A 287 -4.45 -28.84 5.85
CA GLY A 287 -4.46 -29.93 4.88
C GLY A 287 -3.03 -30.45 4.64
N LYS A 288 -2.58 -30.47 3.37
CA LYS A 288 -1.17 -30.81 3.05
C LYS A 288 -0.21 -29.62 3.07
N ALA A 289 -0.68 -28.39 3.28
CA ALA A 289 0.20 -27.23 3.39
C ALA A 289 0.82 -27.16 4.78
N LYS A 290 2.15 -27.06 4.86
CA LYS A 290 2.87 -26.84 6.12
C LYS A 290 3.38 -25.41 6.17
N PHE A 291 3.10 -24.72 7.26
CA PHE A 291 3.65 -23.41 7.58
C PHE A 291 4.53 -23.48 8.81
N ILE A 292 5.49 -22.57 8.90
CA ILE A 292 6.14 -22.21 10.15
C ILE A 292 5.74 -20.78 10.51
N TYR A 293 5.40 -20.56 11.77
CA TYR A 293 5.15 -19.23 12.32
C TYR A 293 6.44 -18.64 12.89
N GLY A 294 6.74 -17.38 12.60
CA GLY A 294 7.94 -16.75 13.12
C GLY A 294 8.12 -15.31 12.69
N TYR A 295 9.30 -14.77 13.01
CA TYR A 295 9.75 -13.47 12.56
C TYR A 295 10.93 -13.69 11.61
N PHE A 296 10.68 -13.56 10.32
CA PHE A 296 11.70 -13.74 9.28
C PHE A 296 12.26 -12.36 8.90
N SER A 297 13.58 -12.28 8.76
CA SER A 297 14.33 -11.04 8.45
C SER A 297 14.60 -10.89 6.96
#